data_AF-A0A5Q4DU14-F1
#
_entry.id   AF-A0A5Q4DU14-F1
#
_cell.length_a   1.000
_cell.length_b   1.000
_cell.length_c   1.000
_cell.angle_alpha   90.00
_cell.angle_beta   90.00
_cell.angle_gamma   90.00
#
_symmetry.space_group_name_H-M   'P 1'
#
loop_
_entity.id
_entity.type
_entity.pdbx_description
1 polymer ?
#
loop_
_entity_poly.entity_id
_entity_poly.type
_entity_poly.pdbx_seq_one_letter_code
_entity_poly.pdbx_strand_id
1 'polypeptide(L)'
;ETTLLKGEHVDKAEFDEMNEKAVANKLAPARGEPILLGITKASLQTRSFISAASFQETTRVLTEASVQGKRDHLVGLKENVIVGRLIPAGTGGVVTKVRQVAADRDRKVLDARRAEAEAAAALAAPEPVEMSEADKVFGKKPD
;
A
#
# COMPACT_ATOMS: atom_id res chain seq x y z
N GLU A 1 13.64 -15.49 -4.32
CA GLU A 1 14.45 -14.53 -5.10
C GLU A 1 13.61 -13.27 -5.31
N THR A 2 14.18 -12.15 -5.77
CA THR A 2 13.42 -10.95 -6.14
C THR A 2 12.51 -11.20 -7.34
N THR A 3 11.44 -10.43 -7.50
CA THR A 3 10.51 -10.52 -8.65
C THR A 3 11.04 -9.88 -9.94
N LEU A 4 12.22 -9.26 -9.90
CA LEU A 4 12.84 -8.54 -11.01
C LEU A 4 13.40 -9.47 -12.09
N LEU A 5 13.26 -9.11 -13.35
CA LEU A 5 13.76 -9.86 -14.51
C LEU A 5 15.14 -9.37 -14.95
N LYS A 6 15.94 -10.28 -15.53
CA LYS A 6 17.24 -9.91 -16.12
C LYS A 6 17.04 -8.97 -17.31
N GLY A 7 17.73 -7.82 -17.29
CA GLY A 7 17.64 -6.80 -18.35
C GLY A 7 16.43 -5.86 -18.22
N GLU A 8 15.65 -5.99 -17.15
CA GLU A 8 14.57 -5.06 -16.83
C GLU A 8 15.13 -3.71 -16.37
N HIS A 9 14.55 -2.63 -16.89
CA HIS A 9 14.89 -1.27 -16.44
C HIS A 9 13.88 -0.86 -15.38
N VAL A 10 14.35 -0.70 -14.16
CA VAL A 10 13.53 -0.24 -13.03
C VAL A 10 14.05 1.08 -12.48
N ASP A 11 13.15 1.84 -11.88
CA ASP A 11 13.54 3.06 -11.16
C ASP A 11 14.36 2.70 -9.92
N LYS A 12 15.34 3.55 -9.59
CA LYS A 12 16.25 3.30 -8.46
C LYS A 12 15.51 3.09 -7.14
N ALA A 13 14.49 3.89 -6.86
CA ALA A 13 13.75 3.77 -5.61
C ALA A 13 12.94 2.47 -5.52
N GLU A 14 12.44 1.96 -6.66
CA GLU A 14 11.75 0.67 -6.71
C GLU A 14 12.73 -0.50 -6.57
N PHE A 15 13.90 -0.41 -7.20
CA PHE A 15 14.97 -1.40 -7.04
C PHE A 15 15.39 -1.52 -5.57
N ASP A 16 15.59 -0.39 -4.89
CA ASP A 16 15.97 -0.35 -3.49
C ASP A 16 14.85 -0.94 -2.60
N GLU A 17 13.58 -0.57 -2.81
CA GLU A 17 12.43 -1.11 -2.06
C GLU A 17 12.26 -2.63 -2.25
N MET A 18 12.41 -3.14 -3.48
CA MET A 18 12.30 -4.57 -3.76
C MET A 18 13.45 -5.36 -3.12
N ASN A 19 14.65 -4.80 -3.08
CA ASN A 19 15.79 -5.40 -2.40
C ASN A 19 15.61 -5.42 -0.88
N GLU A 20 15.12 -4.34 -0.28
CA GLU A 20 14.78 -4.29 1.14
C GLU A 20 13.75 -5.37 1.50
N LYS A 21 12.71 -5.54 0.69
CA LYS A 21 11.71 -6.62 0.85
C LYS A 21 12.33 -8.01 0.70
N ALA A 22 13.25 -8.21 -0.25
CA ALA A 22 13.93 -9.50 -0.41
C ALA A 22 14.76 -9.85 0.83
N VAL A 23 15.53 -8.89 1.35
CA VAL A 23 16.35 -9.05 2.55
C VAL A 23 15.49 -9.35 3.78
N ALA A 24 14.39 -8.63 3.96
CA ALA A 24 13.44 -8.88 5.05
C ALA A 24 12.87 -10.31 5.01
N ASN A 25 12.65 -10.85 3.81
CA ASN A 25 12.17 -12.22 3.60
C ASN A 25 13.30 -13.27 3.53
N LYS A 26 14.55 -12.90 3.85
CA LYS A 26 15.74 -13.77 3.77
C LYS A 26 15.98 -14.37 2.38
N LEU A 27 15.57 -13.66 1.33
CA LEU A 27 15.79 -14.02 -0.06
C LEU A 27 17.05 -13.32 -0.60
N ALA A 28 17.62 -13.85 -1.68
CA ALA A 28 18.74 -13.20 -2.36
C ALA A 28 18.31 -11.86 -2.99
N PRO A 29 19.02 -10.75 -2.72
CA PRO A 29 18.74 -9.46 -3.33
C PRO A 29 19.17 -9.43 -4.81
N ALA A 30 18.52 -8.59 -5.60
CA ALA A 30 18.88 -8.36 -6.99
C ALA A 30 20.17 -7.54 -7.10
N ARG A 31 20.93 -7.78 -8.17
CA ARG A 31 22.08 -6.96 -8.56
C ARG A 31 21.75 -6.26 -9.88
N GLY A 32 22.04 -4.97 -9.94
CA GLY A 32 21.82 -4.15 -11.13
C GLY A 32 22.92 -3.11 -11.28
N GLU A 33 23.00 -2.53 -12.47
CA GLU A 33 23.97 -1.48 -12.81
C GLU A 33 23.21 -0.19 -13.19
N PRO A 34 23.71 1.00 -12.82
CA PRO A 34 23.07 2.25 -13.18
C PRO A 34 23.19 2.50 -14.69
N ILE A 35 22.08 2.89 -15.33
CA ILE A 35 22.02 3.20 -16.76
C ILE A 35 21.77 4.70 -16.93
N LEU A 36 22.58 5.35 -17.77
CA LEU A 36 22.40 6.75 -18.11
C LEU A 36 21.41 6.91 -19.27
N LEU A 37 20.34 7.64 -19.03
CA LEU A 37 19.30 7.93 -20.02
C LEU A 37 19.31 9.43 -20.36
N GLY A 38 19.05 9.77 -21.63
CA GLY A 38 18.82 11.16 -22.03
C GLY A 38 17.52 11.72 -21.44
N ILE A 39 17.45 13.04 -21.26
CA ILE A 39 16.33 13.71 -20.60
C ILE A 39 14.96 13.37 -21.19
N THR A 40 14.88 13.23 -22.52
CA THR A 40 13.63 12.89 -23.23
C THR A 40 13.16 11.49 -22.88
N LYS A 41 14.08 10.51 -22.90
CA LYS A 41 13.77 9.12 -22.60
C LYS A 41 13.41 8.93 -21.13
N ALA A 42 14.17 9.57 -20.23
CA ALA A 42 13.88 9.58 -18.81
C ALA A 42 12.50 10.18 -18.49
N SER A 43 12.10 11.26 -19.19
CA SER A 43 10.80 11.93 -18.97
C SER A 43 9.60 11.12 -19.46
N LEU A 44 9.77 10.33 -20.52
CA LEU A 44 8.72 9.43 -21.02
C LEU A 44 8.55 8.18 -20.14
N GLN A 45 9.60 7.74 -19.46
CA GLN A 45 9.60 6.54 -18.59
C GLN A 45 9.17 6.84 -17.14
N THR A 46 8.53 7.97 -16.88
CA THR A 46 8.05 8.31 -15.54
C THR A 46 6.89 7.40 -15.10
N ARG A 47 6.71 7.25 -13.77
CA ARG A 47 5.67 6.37 -13.21
C ARG A 47 4.25 6.85 -13.58
N SER A 48 4.05 8.16 -13.62
CA SER A 48 2.78 8.77 -13.99
C SER A 48 2.62 8.85 -15.50
N PHE A 49 1.59 8.17 -16.00
CA PHE A 49 1.24 8.27 -17.40
C PHE A 49 0.61 9.64 -17.74
N ILE A 50 -0.02 10.32 -16.78
CA ILE A 50 -0.58 11.67 -16.96
C ILE A 50 0.54 12.70 -17.18
N SER A 51 1.59 12.63 -16.36
CA SER A 51 2.79 13.46 -16.50
C SER A 51 3.55 13.15 -17.79
N ALA A 52 3.71 11.87 -18.14
CA ALA A 52 4.38 11.44 -19.37
C ALA A 52 3.60 11.87 -20.63
N ALA A 53 2.28 11.63 -20.69
CA ALA A 53 1.43 11.93 -21.83
C ALA A 53 1.33 13.44 -22.13
N SER A 54 1.51 14.28 -21.11
CA SER A 54 1.53 15.74 -21.25
C SER A 54 2.90 16.31 -21.63
N PHE A 55 3.94 15.48 -21.77
CA PHE A 55 5.23 15.91 -22.32
C PHE A 55 5.23 15.74 -23.84
N GLN A 56 5.20 14.49 -24.31
CA GLN A 56 5.19 14.11 -25.73
C GLN A 56 4.52 12.73 -25.89
N GLU A 57 4.31 12.29 -27.15
CA GLU A 57 3.81 10.95 -27.50
C GLU A 57 2.46 10.57 -26.86
N THR A 58 1.56 11.54 -26.66
CA THR A 58 0.30 11.41 -25.91
C THR A 58 -0.53 10.19 -26.31
N THR A 59 -0.74 9.96 -27.60
CA THR A 59 -1.54 8.82 -28.11
C THR A 59 -0.95 7.48 -27.69
N ARG A 60 0.37 7.33 -27.80
CA ARG A 60 1.08 6.09 -27.46
C ARG A 60 0.99 5.84 -25.95
N VAL A 61 1.31 6.85 -25.14
CA VAL A 61 1.32 6.74 -23.68
C VAL A 61 -0.07 6.39 -23.13
N LEU A 62 -1.13 7.04 -23.62
CA LEU A 62 -2.50 6.75 -23.18
C LEU A 62 -2.99 5.37 -23.62
N THR A 63 -2.60 4.93 -24.82
CA THR A 63 -2.97 3.59 -25.31
C THR A 63 -2.33 2.51 -24.45
N GLU A 64 -1.02 2.62 -24.19
CA GLU A 64 -0.29 1.66 -23.36
C GLU A 64 -0.84 1.62 -21.92
N ALA A 65 -1.08 2.78 -21.30
CA ALA A 65 -1.68 2.87 -19.98
C ALA A 65 -3.08 2.25 -19.92
N SER A 66 -3.89 2.43 -20.97
CA SER A 66 -5.24 1.87 -21.06
C SER A 66 -5.21 0.34 -21.19
N VAL A 67 -4.32 -0.20 -22.02
CA VAL A 67 -4.16 -1.65 -22.19
C VAL A 67 -3.66 -2.33 -20.92
N GLN A 68 -2.74 -1.68 -20.18
CA GLN A 68 -2.23 -2.18 -18.91
C GLN A 68 -3.19 -1.96 -17.73
N GLY A 69 -4.25 -1.16 -17.90
CA GLY A 69 -5.14 -0.75 -16.80
C GLY A 69 -4.42 0.07 -15.72
N LYS A 70 -3.39 0.83 -16.11
CA LYS A 70 -2.51 1.54 -15.19
C LYS A 70 -3.28 2.65 -14.45
N ARG A 71 -3.05 2.79 -13.15
CA ARG A 71 -3.65 3.85 -12.31
C ARG A 71 -2.59 4.85 -11.91
N ASP A 72 -2.95 6.12 -11.93
CA ASP A 72 -2.08 7.21 -11.51
C ASP A 72 -2.37 7.60 -10.06
N HIS A 73 -1.34 7.65 -9.22
CA HIS A 73 -1.46 7.96 -7.81
C HIS A 73 -1.28 9.46 -7.49
N LEU A 74 -1.04 10.31 -8.50
CA LEU A 74 -0.93 11.77 -8.35
C LEU A 74 0.12 12.17 -7.28
N VAL A 75 1.26 11.49 -7.27
CA VAL A 75 2.35 11.76 -6.32
C VAL A 75 3.24 12.90 -6.83
N GLY A 76 3.25 13.13 -8.15
CA GLY A 76 4.08 14.12 -8.82
C GLY A 76 3.49 15.54 -8.81
N LEU A 77 4.35 16.50 -9.12
CA LEU A 77 3.96 17.91 -9.25
C LEU A 77 3.01 18.13 -10.44
N LYS A 78 3.41 17.63 -11.62
CA LYS A 78 2.71 17.92 -12.89
C LYS A 78 1.33 17.28 -12.95
N GLU A 79 1.18 16.04 -12.50
CA GLU A 79 -0.12 15.38 -12.33
C GLU A 79 -1.12 16.24 -11.56
N ASN A 80 -0.72 16.74 -10.39
CA ASN A 80 -1.61 17.52 -9.53
C ASN A 80 -1.99 18.85 -10.16
N VAL A 81 -1.06 19.51 -10.88
CA VAL A 81 -1.36 20.72 -11.64
C VAL A 81 -2.38 20.45 -12.74
N ILE A 82 -2.23 19.36 -13.51
CA ILE A 82 -3.13 19.00 -14.61
C ILE A 82 -4.54 18.70 -14.09
N VAL A 83 -4.64 17.99 -12.95
CA VAL A 83 -5.94 17.61 -12.34
C VAL A 83 -6.55 18.76 -11.51
N GLY A 84 -5.78 19.81 -11.21
CA GLY A 84 -6.25 20.96 -10.41
C GLY A 84 -6.24 20.72 -8.89
N ARG A 85 -5.41 19.81 -8.39
CA ARG A 85 -5.19 19.56 -6.95
C ARG A 85 -3.98 20.36 -6.44
N LEU A 86 -3.90 20.54 -5.13
CA LEU A 86 -2.71 21.14 -4.50
C LEU A 86 -1.46 20.30 -4.82
N ILE A 87 -0.40 20.97 -5.26
CA ILE A 87 0.88 20.32 -5.52
C ILE A 87 1.54 19.85 -4.22
N PRO A 88 2.29 18.72 -4.22
CA PRO A 88 2.98 18.18 -3.04
C PRO A 88 4.26 18.96 -2.65
N ALA A 89 4.32 20.25 -2.96
CA ALA A 89 5.43 21.14 -2.63
C ALA A 89 4.93 22.47 -2.04
N GLY A 90 5.84 23.21 -1.40
CA GLY A 90 5.51 24.48 -0.75
C GLY A 90 4.36 24.33 0.25
N THR A 91 3.38 25.22 0.18
CA THR A 91 2.20 25.21 1.06
C THR A 91 1.36 23.94 0.91
N GLY A 92 1.22 23.40 -0.30
CA GLY A 92 0.48 22.15 -0.55
C GLY A 92 1.14 20.94 0.12
N GLY A 93 2.48 20.89 0.14
CA GLY A 93 3.24 19.88 0.88
C GLY A 93 3.04 19.98 2.41
N VAL A 94 3.05 21.21 2.96
CA VAL A 94 2.81 21.44 4.40
C VAL A 94 1.41 20.98 4.80
N VAL A 95 0.37 21.38 4.05
CA VAL A 95 -1.01 20.97 4.31
C VAL A 95 -1.16 19.45 4.25
N THR A 96 -0.52 18.81 3.27
CA THR A 96 -0.53 17.35 3.13
C THR A 96 0.12 16.67 4.34
N LYS A 97 1.27 17.17 4.79
CA LYS A 97 1.97 16.62 5.96
C LYS A 97 1.16 16.77 7.25
N VAL A 98 0.54 17.93 7.46
CA VAL A 98 -0.34 18.16 8.63
C VAL A 98 -1.53 17.22 8.60
N ARG A 99 -2.17 17.04 7.43
CA ARG A 99 -3.27 16.09 7.25
C ARG A 99 -2.86 14.65 7.51
N GLN A 100 -1.66 14.25 7.05
CA GLN A 100 -1.13 12.91 7.31
C GLN A 100 -0.92 12.68 8.82
N VAL A 101 -0.28 13.63 9.51
CA VAL A 101 -0.06 13.52 10.96
C VAL A 101 -1.38 13.46 11.73
N ALA A 102 -2.39 14.24 11.33
CA ALA A 102 -3.72 14.17 11.93
C ALA A 102 -4.36 12.79 11.70
N ALA A 103 -4.35 12.29 10.46
CA ALA A 103 -4.89 10.98 10.12
C ALA A 103 -4.18 9.83 10.85
N ASP A 104 -2.86 9.91 11.02
CA ASP A 104 -2.09 8.90 11.76
C ASP A 104 -2.44 8.90 13.26
N ARG A 105 -2.71 10.07 13.84
CA ARG A 105 -3.18 10.19 15.22
C ARG A 105 -4.58 9.63 15.38
N ASP A 106 -5.50 10.00 14.49
CA ASP A 106 -6.87 9.51 14.49
C ASP A 106 -6.91 7.98 14.36
N ARG A 107 -6.06 7.42 13.49
CA ARG A 107 -5.94 5.97 13.33
C ARG A 107 -5.50 5.28 14.61
N LYS A 108 -4.48 5.79 15.30
CA LYS A 108 -4.02 5.23 16.58
C LYS A 108 -5.11 5.23 17.66
N VAL A 109 -5.93 6.29 17.70
CA VAL A 109 -7.05 6.38 18.65
C VAL A 109 -8.11 5.33 18.31
N LEU A 110 -8.47 5.18 17.04
CA LEU A 110 -9.43 4.16 16.60
C LEU A 110 -8.93 2.74 16.89
N ASP A 111 -7.65 2.46 16.63
CA ASP A 111 -7.05 1.15 16.89
C ASP A 111 -7.03 0.83 18.40
N ALA A 112 -6.72 1.80 19.24
CA ALA A 112 -6.78 1.63 20.70
C ALA A 112 -8.22 1.35 21.18
N ARG A 113 -9.21 2.11 20.69
CA ARG A 113 -10.62 1.90 21.01
C ARG A 113 -11.13 0.55 20.53
N ARG A 114 -10.66 0.11 19.37
CA ARG A 114 -10.98 -1.22 18.82
C ARG A 114 -10.39 -2.32 19.68
N ALA A 115 -9.14 -2.21 20.10
CA ALA A 115 -8.50 -3.18 21.00
C ALA A 115 -9.18 -3.25 22.36
N GLU A 116 -9.59 -2.10 22.94
CA GLU A 116 -10.38 -2.04 24.17
C GLU A 116 -11.75 -2.71 24.00
N ALA A 117 -12.43 -2.47 22.89
CA ALA A 117 -13.72 -3.08 22.59
C ALA A 117 -13.62 -4.60 22.35
N GLU A 118 -12.57 -5.05 21.66
CA GLU A 118 -12.27 -6.48 21.45
C GLU A 118 -11.94 -7.17 22.80
N ALA A 119 -11.17 -6.51 23.67
CA ALA A 119 -10.89 -7.01 25.03
C ALA A 119 -12.15 -7.08 25.91
N ALA A 120 -13.00 -6.04 25.85
CA ALA A 120 -14.27 -6.03 26.57
C ALA A 120 -15.25 -7.10 26.06
N ALA A 121 -15.31 -7.32 24.75
CA ALA A 121 -16.12 -8.38 24.14
C ALA A 121 -15.61 -9.78 24.51
N ALA A 122 -14.29 -9.97 24.58
CA ALA A 122 -13.69 -11.24 25.02
C ALA A 122 -14.00 -11.53 26.50
N LEU A 123 -14.05 -10.50 27.36
CA LEU A 123 -14.40 -10.65 28.78
C LEU A 123 -15.91 -10.84 29.01
N ALA A 124 -16.74 -10.33 28.11
CA ALA A 124 -18.20 -10.45 28.17
C ALA A 124 -18.76 -11.70 27.48
N ALA A 125 -17.92 -12.49 26.81
CA ALA A 125 -18.32 -13.78 26.27
C ALA A 125 -18.67 -14.70 27.46
N PRO A 126 -19.89 -15.26 27.53
CA PRO A 126 -20.25 -16.17 28.62
C PRO A 126 -19.30 -17.36 28.60
N GLU A 127 -18.65 -17.64 29.73
CA GLU A 127 -17.89 -18.89 29.89
C GLU A 127 -18.79 -20.06 29.51
N PRO A 128 -18.30 -21.07 28.75
CA PRO A 128 -19.08 -22.26 28.49
C PRO A 128 -19.43 -22.85 29.86
N VAL A 129 -20.72 -22.78 30.19
CA VAL A 129 -21.27 -23.34 31.43
C VAL A 129 -20.77 -24.78 31.50
N GLU A 130 -19.83 -25.06 32.41
CA GLU A 130 -19.51 -26.44 32.76
C GLU A 130 -20.83 -27.07 33.18
N MET A 131 -21.32 -28.02 32.39
CA MET A 131 -22.51 -28.77 32.76
C MET A 131 -22.22 -29.44 34.10
N SER A 132 -22.84 -28.91 35.17
CA SER A 132 -22.74 -29.48 36.50
C SER A 132 -23.15 -30.96 36.44
N GLU A 133 -22.47 -31.81 37.20
CA GLU A 133 -22.69 -33.26 37.25
C GLU A 133 -24.12 -33.70 37.63
N ALA A 134 -25.03 -32.77 37.91
CA ALA A 134 -26.43 -33.03 38.23
C ALA A 134 -27.24 -33.64 37.05
N ASP A 135 -26.84 -33.42 35.79
CA ASP A 135 -27.54 -33.99 34.63
C ASP A 135 -27.11 -35.43 34.28
N LYS A 136 -26.17 -36.03 35.01
CA LYS A 136 -25.78 -37.46 34.83
C LYS A 136 -26.61 -38.44 35.67
N VAL A 137 -27.49 -37.96 36.56
CA VAL A 137 -28.19 -38.83 37.54
C VAL A 137 -29.52 -39.40 37.03
N PHE A 138 -30.14 -38.83 35.99
CA PHE A 138 -31.33 -39.42 35.35
C PHE A 138 -30.98 -40.33 34.18
N GLY A 139 -30.06 -41.26 34.42
CA GLY A 139 -29.93 -42.47 33.63
C GLY A 139 -30.99 -43.48 34.04
N LYS A 140 -31.93 -43.75 33.12
CA LYS A 140 -32.52 -45.08 32.85
C LYS A 140 -33.50 -45.65 33.91
N LYS A 141 -34.78 -45.74 33.52
CA LYS A 141 -35.64 -46.86 33.96
C LYS A 141 -36.27 -47.51 32.71
N PRO A 142 -36.12 -48.83 32.52
CA PRO A 142 -36.83 -49.56 31.48
C PRO A 142 -38.20 -50.00 32.01
N ASP A 143 -39.23 -49.79 31.20
CA ASP A 143 -40.35 -50.71 30.91
C ASP A 143 -41.06 -50.20 29.65
#